data_AF-A0A351Q4X4-F1
#
_entry.id   AF-A0A351Q4X4-F1
#
_cell.length_a   1.000
_cell.length_b   1.000
_cell.length_c   1.000
_cell.angle_alpha   90.00
_cell.angle_beta   90.00
_cell.angle_gamma   90.00
#
_symmetry.space_group_name_H-M   'P 1'
#
loop_
_entity.id
_entity.type
_entity.pdbx_description
1 polymer ?
#
loop_
_entity_poly.entity_id
_entity_poly.type
_entity_poly.pdbx_seq_one_letter_code
_entity_poly.pdbx_strand_id
1 'polypeptide(L)'
;MLISLSSGLKAILSITPVILVLATFSPSAYAQSKSASDSEHLNQQRGLYRQSIKLIGKGDWRAVRKQRQQLVDYPLYPYLVYAELLADLRYSKRTDIAAYLDTYSGTVKARFLQGKWLDYLARRGHWQAYINTYGMHDYVANSSRQCNFHLAQYRLGNKPEALQGGLQLWAQGKSQPKTCNKLFGILIKGGHISENLAWQRFNEAILSHRYQLARYLKRFFTSPSYKQRYDIYYNVDRDPQRVGQYKNFDERN
;
A
#
# COMPACT_ATOMS: atom_id res chain seq x y z
N MET A 1 -20.79 60.45 13.21
CA MET A 1 -21.70 61.60 13.10
C MET A 1 -23.12 61.05 13.14
N LEU A 2 -24.09 61.40 13.98
CA LEU A 2 -24.30 62.19 15.21
C LEU A 2 -25.64 61.60 15.77
N ILE A 3 -25.72 61.26 17.07
CA ILE A 3 -26.61 61.89 18.09
C ILE A 3 -28.13 61.72 17.78
N SER A 4 -29.02 61.15 18.61
CA SER A 4 -29.38 61.50 20.00
C SER A 4 -30.60 60.69 20.51
N LEU A 5 -30.69 60.50 21.85
CA LEU A 5 -31.87 60.63 22.76
C LEU A 5 -33.13 59.76 22.51
N SER A 6 -33.89 59.26 23.48
CA SER A 6 -33.95 59.41 24.95
C SER A 6 -35.01 58.46 25.53
N SER A 7 -34.82 58.11 26.82
CA SER A 7 -35.84 58.04 27.91
C SER A 7 -37.02 57.05 27.85
N GLY A 8 -37.22 56.34 28.97
CA GLY A 8 -38.57 55.92 29.37
C GLY A 8 -38.65 54.75 30.35
N LEU A 9 -38.17 54.92 31.57
CA LEU A 9 -38.44 54.02 32.70
C LEU A 9 -39.95 54.00 33.00
N LYS A 10 -40.58 52.82 33.04
CA LYS A 10 -41.82 52.60 33.80
C LYS A 10 -41.68 51.33 34.63
N ALA A 11 -41.53 51.53 35.93
CA ALA A 11 -41.65 50.51 36.94
C ALA A 11 -43.13 50.08 37.03
N ILE A 12 -43.37 48.76 37.04
CA ILE A 12 -44.60 48.19 37.54
C ILE A 12 -44.18 47.17 38.59
N LEU A 13 -44.43 47.53 39.86
CA LEU A 13 -44.36 46.62 40.98
C LEU A 13 -45.50 45.61 40.86
N SER A 14 -45.16 44.34 40.67
CA SER A 14 -46.09 43.22 40.82
C SER A 14 -45.56 42.34 41.94
N ILE A 15 -46.12 42.52 43.13
CA ILE A 15 -45.88 41.65 44.28
C ILE A 15 -46.50 40.29 43.95
N THR A 16 -45.67 39.33 43.56
CA THR A 16 -46.07 37.92 43.45
C THR A 16 -45.77 37.22 44.77
N PRO A 17 -46.68 36.39 45.28
CA PRO A 17 -46.48 35.71 46.55
C PRO A 17 -45.33 34.71 46.38
N VAL A 18 -44.35 34.80 47.27
CA VAL A 18 -43.29 33.80 47.42
C VAL A 18 -43.97 32.51 47.91
N ILE A 19 -44.31 31.62 46.97
CA ILE A 19 -44.68 30.25 47.28
C ILE A 19 -43.38 29.51 47.57
N LEU A 20 -43.09 29.28 48.85
CA LEU A 20 -42.01 28.42 49.31
C LEU A 20 -42.38 26.96 49.00
N VAL A 21 -42.14 26.53 47.76
CA VAL A 21 -42.22 25.11 47.40
C VAL A 21 -41.00 24.42 48.02
N LEU A 22 -41.22 23.66 49.09
CA LEU A 22 -40.27 22.67 49.57
C LEU A 22 -40.12 21.60 48.48
N ALA A 23 -39.20 21.82 47.55
CA ALA A 23 -38.79 20.81 46.59
C ALA A 23 -38.10 19.69 47.38
N THR A 24 -38.86 18.65 47.70
CA THR A 24 -38.30 17.35 48.06
C THR A 24 -37.54 16.85 46.83
N PHE A 25 -36.23 17.13 46.79
CA PHE A 25 -35.32 16.49 45.85
C PHE A 25 -35.26 15.00 46.20
N SER A 26 -36.24 14.25 45.72
CA SER A 26 -36.14 12.79 45.61
C SER A 26 -34.96 12.52 44.69
N PRO A 27 -33.89 11.84 45.14
CA PRO A 27 -32.82 11.46 44.24
C PRO A 27 -33.42 10.48 43.23
N SER A 28 -33.53 10.91 41.98
CA SER A 28 -33.84 10.01 40.87
C SER A 28 -32.74 8.96 40.79
N ALA A 29 -32.99 7.78 41.37
CA ALA A 29 -32.14 6.60 41.33
C ALA A 29 -32.16 5.91 39.95
N TYR A 30 -32.03 6.69 38.88
CA TYR A 30 -32.07 6.22 37.49
C TYR A 30 -30.79 6.63 36.76
N ALA A 31 -29.62 6.16 37.20
CA ALA A 31 -28.39 6.39 36.42
C ALA A 31 -27.31 5.29 36.52
N GLN A 32 -27.49 4.19 37.25
CA GLN A 32 -26.36 3.29 37.57
C GLN A 32 -26.37 1.89 36.92
N SER A 33 -27.43 1.45 36.22
CA SER A 33 -27.51 0.05 35.72
C SER A 33 -26.86 -0.20 34.36
N LYS A 34 -26.80 0.83 33.49
CA LYS A 34 -26.31 0.69 32.11
C LYS A 34 -24.81 0.39 32.04
N SER A 35 -24.00 1.06 32.86
CA SER A 35 -22.53 0.90 32.83
C SER A 35 -22.04 -0.47 33.30
N ALA A 36 -22.71 -1.10 34.26
CA ALA A 36 -22.37 -2.43 34.74
C ALA A 36 -22.69 -3.53 33.70
N SER A 37 -23.86 -3.42 33.06
CA SER A 37 -24.29 -4.32 31.98
C SER A 37 -23.38 -4.21 30.74
N ASP A 38 -23.03 -2.98 30.34
CA ASP A 38 -22.12 -2.74 29.22
C ASP A 38 -20.71 -3.30 29.49
N SER A 39 -20.22 -3.18 30.74
CA SER A 39 -18.94 -3.75 31.17
C SER A 39 -18.94 -5.28 31.11
N GLU A 40 -20.01 -5.92 31.58
CA GLU A 40 -20.13 -7.39 31.57
C GLU A 40 -20.21 -7.93 30.14
N HIS A 41 -21.02 -7.31 29.29
CA HIS A 41 -21.10 -7.66 27.88
C HIS A 41 -19.74 -7.51 27.17
N LEU A 42 -19.00 -6.44 27.44
CA LEU A 42 -17.66 -6.24 26.89
C LEU A 42 -16.67 -7.30 27.39
N ASN A 43 -16.78 -7.74 28.64
CA ASN A 43 -15.95 -8.82 29.19
C ASN A 43 -16.25 -10.16 28.52
N GLN A 44 -17.52 -10.47 28.26
CA GLN A 44 -17.92 -11.64 27.48
C GLN A 44 -17.34 -11.58 26.07
N GLN A 45 -17.44 -10.46 25.37
CA GLN A 45 -16.85 -10.28 24.04
C GLN A 45 -15.31 -10.45 24.05
N ARG A 46 -14.61 -9.95 25.07
CA ARG A 46 -13.17 -10.18 25.26
C ARG A 46 -12.84 -11.66 25.42
N GLY A 47 -13.63 -12.39 26.20
CA GLY A 47 -13.49 -13.83 26.38
C GLY A 47 -13.67 -14.59 25.06
N LEU A 48 -14.74 -14.27 24.34
CA LEU A 48 -15.03 -14.84 23.03
C LEU A 48 -13.93 -14.50 22.02
N TYR A 49 -13.40 -13.28 22.01
CA TYR A 49 -12.30 -12.93 21.12
C TYR A 49 -11.03 -13.75 21.41
N ARG A 50 -10.64 -13.88 22.68
CA ARG A 50 -9.47 -14.69 23.07
C ARG A 50 -9.62 -16.16 22.65
N GLN A 51 -10.81 -16.72 22.77
CA GLN A 51 -11.09 -18.08 22.30
C GLN A 51 -11.03 -18.18 20.76
N SER A 52 -11.56 -17.20 20.03
CA SER A 52 -11.43 -17.13 18.56
C SER A 52 -9.96 -17.13 18.12
N ILE A 53 -9.08 -16.41 18.82
CA ILE A 53 -7.64 -16.42 18.52
C ILE A 53 -7.02 -17.81 18.71
N LYS A 54 -7.42 -18.54 19.77
CA LYS A 54 -6.98 -19.94 19.97
C LYS A 54 -7.48 -20.86 18.84
N LEU A 55 -8.71 -20.67 18.38
CA LEU A 55 -9.29 -21.43 17.26
C LEU A 55 -8.56 -21.14 15.94
N ILE A 56 -8.22 -19.88 15.69
CA ILE A 56 -7.38 -19.46 14.54
C ILE A 56 -6.04 -20.20 14.57
N GLY A 57 -5.37 -20.24 15.73
CA GLY A 57 -4.11 -20.96 15.89
C GLY A 57 -4.20 -22.47 15.60
N LYS A 58 -5.38 -23.06 15.79
CA LYS A 58 -5.68 -24.47 15.46
C LYS A 58 -6.17 -24.69 14.03
N GLY A 59 -6.43 -23.62 13.28
CA GLY A 59 -7.03 -23.70 11.94
C GLY A 59 -8.50 -24.10 11.92
N ASP A 60 -9.23 -24.02 13.04
CA ASP A 60 -10.66 -24.36 13.11
C ASP A 60 -11.53 -23.18 12.60
N TRP A 61 -11.49 -22.98 11.28
CA TRP A 61 -12.21 -21.87 10.64
C TRP A 61 -13.73 -22.01 10.71
N ARG A 62 -14.26 -23.23 10.92
CA ARG A 62 -15.70 -23.42 11.12
C ARG A 62 -16.14 -22.83 12.45
N ALA A 63 -15.41 -23.14 13.53
CA ALA A 63 -15.68 -22.57 14.84
C ALA A 63 -15.45 -21.05 14.86
N VAL A 64 -14.37 -20.55 14.23
CA VAL A 64 -14.10 -19.10 14.13
C VAL A 64 -15.28 -18.36 13.48
N ARG A 65 -15.84 -18.87 12.37
CA ARG A 65 -17.00 -18.24 11.70
C ARG A 65 -18.22 -18.14 12.61
N LYS A 66 -18.55 -19.22 13.32
CA LYS A 66 -19.68 -19.25 14.26
C LYS A 66 -19.48 -18.24 15.38
N GLN A 67 -18.28 -18.20 15.95
CA GLN A 67 -17.98 -17.32 17.09
C GLN A 67 -17.88 -15.84 16.69
N ARG A 68 -17.36 -15.57 15.50
CA ARG A 68 -17.26 -14.22 14.91
C ARG A 68 -18.61 -13.51 14.81
N GLN A 69 -19.71 -14.24 14.58
CA GLN A 69 -21.06 -13.67 14.50
C GLN A 69 -21.49 -12.97 15.80
N GLN A 70 -20.98 -13.40 16.96
CA GLN A 70 -21.27 -12.79 18.26
C GLN A 70 -20.37 -11.58 18.57
N LEU A 71 -19.45 -11.25 17.66
CA LEU A 71 -18.44 -10.22 17.85
C LEU A 71 -18.57 -9.09 16.85
N VAL A 72 -19.65 -8.99 16.08
CA VAL A 72 -19.79 -8.00 15.00
C VAL A 72 -19.58 -6.55 15.48
N ASP A 73 -20.04 -6.22 16.68
CA ASP A 73 -19.88 -4.89 17.28
C ASP A 73 -18.60 -4.75 18.14
N TYR A 74 -17.80 -5.82 18.25
CA TYR A 74 -16.57 -5.79 19.04
C TYR A 74 -15.45 -5.08 18.26
N PRO A 75 -14.70 -4.13 18.87
CA PRO A 75 -13.71 -3.32 18.14
C PRO A 75 -12.63 -4.11 17.39
N LEU A 76 -12.29 -5.33 17.82
CA LEU A 76 -11.29 -6.18 17.16
C LEU A 76 -11.88 -7.18 16.17
N TYR A 77 -13.18 -7.15 15.90
CA TYR A 77 -13.84 -7.94 14.85
C TYR A 77 -13.10 -7.92 13.49
N PRO A 78 -12.60 -6.77 12.99
CA PRO A 78 -11.93 -6.72 11.69
C PRO A 78 -10.70 -7.63 11.61
N TYR A 79 -10.06 -7.93 12.75
CA TYR A 79 -8.89 -8.81 12.80
C TYR A 79 -9.27 -10.29 12.61
N LEU A 80 -10.48 -10.70 13.02
CA LEU A 80 -10.99 -12.05 12.79
C LEU A 80 -11.33 -12.26 11.31
N VAL A 81 -11.99 -11.27 10.69
CA VAL A 81 -12.30 -11.31 9.25
C VAL A 81 -11.01 -11.35 8.42
N TYR A 82 -10.04 -10.48 8.75
CA TYR A 82 -8.72 -10.47 8.13
C TYR A 82 -8.02 -11.84 8.20
N ALA A 83 -7.99 -12.46 9.39
CA ALA A 83 -7.31 -13.73 9.59
C ALA A 83 -7.95 -14.84 8.73
N GLU A 84 -9.28 -14.86 8.65
CA GLU A 84 -10.03 -15.80 7.83
C GLU A 84 -9.77 -15.61 6.32
N LEU A 85 -9.77 -14.37 5.84
CA LEU A 85 -9.49 -14.06 4.43
C LEU A 85 -8.05 -14.44 4.07
N LEU A 86 -7.09 -14.13 4.95
CA LEU A 86 -5.68 -14.42 4.70
C LEU A 86 -5.38 -15.92 4.69
N ALA A 87 -6.08 -16.70 5.51
CA ALA A 87 -5.91 -18.15 5.56
C ALA A 87 -6.35 -18.87 4.28
N ASP A 88 -7.22 -18.24 3.48
CA ASP A 88 -7.78 -18.82 2.27
C ASP A 88 -8.09 -17.72 1.24
N LEU A 89 -7.08 -17.42 0.43
CA LEU A 89 -7.12 -16.44 -0.66
C LEU A 89 -7.57 -17.05 -2.00
N ARG A 90 -8.47 -18.03 -2.01
CA ARG A 90 -8.99 -18.55 -3.28
C ARG A 90 -9.76 -17.49 -4.06
N TYR A 91 -9.72 -17.58 -5.39
CA TYR A 91 -10.32 -16.56 -6.26
C TYR A 91 -11.84 -16.37 -6.08
N SER A 92 -12.55 -17.38 -5.61
CA SER A 92 -13.99 -17.27 -5.31
C SER A 92 -14.30 -16.24 -4.21
N LYS A 93 -13.34 -15.89 -3.35
CA LYS A 93 -13.47 -14.89 -2.27
C LYS A 93 -13.12 -13.46 -2.68
N ARG A 94 -12.88 -13.20 -3.97
CA ARG A 94 -12.46 -11.86 -4.45
C ARG A 94 -13.41 -10.73 -4.02
N THR A 95 -14.71 -11.02 -3.93
CA THR A 95 -15.75 -10.07 -3.49
C THR A 95 -15.61 -9.76 -2.01
N ASP A 96 -15.40 -10.78 -1.18
CA ASP A 96 -15.21 -10.62 0.27
C ASP A 96 -13.91 -9.85 0.57
N ILE A 97 -12.86 -10.12 -0.21
CA ILE A 97 -11.59 -9.39 -0.11
C ILE A 97 -11.79 -7.94 -0.50
N ALA A 98 -12.44 -7.66 -1.64
CA ALA A 98 -12.72 -6.29 -2.07
C ALA A 98 -13.53 -5.52 -1.03
N ALA A 99 -14.58 -6.14 -0.48
CA ALA A 99 -15.41 -5.56 0.58
C ALA A 99 -14.59 -5.24 1.85
N TYR A 100 -13.70 -6.16 2.28
CA TYR A 100 -12.82 -5.92 3.42
C TYR A 100 -11.86 -4.75 3.16
N LEU A 101 -11.25 -4.68 1.97
CA LEU A 101 -10.32 -3.62 1.61
C LEU A 101 -10.99 -2.25 1.60
N ASP A 102 -12.23 -2.18 1.10
CA ASP A 102 -13.02 -0.96 1.08
C ASP A 102 -13.45 -0.53 2.49
N THR A 103 -14.07 -1.45 3.25
CA THR A 103 -14.58 -1.18 4.60
C THR A 103 -13.48 -0.77 5.57
N TYR A 104 -12.29 -1.36 5.47
CA TYR A 104 -11.17 -1.11 6.37
C TYR A 104 -10.02 -0.37 5.69
N SER A 105 -10.34 0.45 4.69
CA SER A 105 -9.36 1.26 3.97
C SER A 105 -8.53 2.13 4.92
N GLY A 106 -7.28 2.39 4.55
CA GLY A 106 -6.32 3.13 5.38
C GLY A 106 -5.69 2.34 6.53
N THR A 107 -6.28 1.21 6.95
CA THR A 107 -5.72 0.40 8.04
C THR A 107 -4.49 -0.42 7.60
N VAL A 108 -3.60 -0.73 8.56
CA VAL A 108 -2.42 -1.57 8.31
C VAL A 108 -2.82 -2.98 7.83
N LYS A 109 -3.92 -3.54 8.34
CA LYS A 109 -4.38 -4.89 7.98
C LYS A 109 -5.00 -4.94 6.59
N ALA A 110 -5.75 -3.92 6.17
CA ALA A 110 -6.20 -3.81 4.78
C ALA A 110 -5.01 -3.72 3.81
N ARG A 111 -4.03 -2.84 4.08
CA ARG A 111 -2.82 -2.72 3.24
C ARG A 111 -2.04 -4.05 3.15
N PHE A 112 -1.93 -4.79 4.25
CA PHE A 112 -1.28 -6.10 4.23
C PHE A 112 -2.08 -7.13 3.43
N LEU A 113 -3.40 -7.20 3.62
CA LEU A 113 -4.26 -8.12 2.87
C LEU A 113 -4.21 -7.81 1.37
N GLN A 114 -4.30 -6.54 0.99
CA GLN A 114 -4.19 -6.09 -0.41
C GLN A 114 -2.86 -6.56 -1.02
N GLY A 115 -1.75 -6.40 -0.28
CA GLY A 115 -0.44 -6.88 -0.71
C GLY A 115 -0.39 -8.39 -0.95
N LYS A 116 -0.93 -9.18 -0.03
CA LYS A 116 -1.00 -10.66 -0.16
C LYS A 116 -1.93 -11.10 -1.28
N TRP A 117 -3.02 -10.37 -1.47
CA TRP A 117 -3.98 -10.60 -2.53
C TRP A 117 -3.37 -10.34 -3.91
N LEU A 118 -2.67 -9.22 -4.09
CA LEU A 118 -1.91 -8.91 -5.31
C LEU A 118 -0.87 -10.00 -5.62
N ASP A 119 -0.14 -10.50 -4.60
CA ASP A 119 0.83 -11.58 -4.78
C ASP A 119 0.16 -12.90 -5.22
N TYR A 120 -1.05 -13.20 -4.74
CA TYR A 120 -1.85 -14.33 -5.21
C TYR A 120 -2.29 -14.14 -6.66
N LEU A 121 -2.87 -12.99 -6.98
CA LEU A 121 -3.41 -12.69 -8.31
C LEU A 121 -2.33 -12.76 -9.39
N ALA A 122 -1.15 -12.17 -9.14
CA ALA A 122 -0.02 -12.22 -10.07
C ALA A 122 0.51 -13.64 -10.29
N ARG A 123 0.59 -14.46 -9.23
CA ARG A 123 1.03 -15.87 -9.35
C ARG A 123 0.04 -16.72 -10.15
N ARG A 124 -1.25 -16.43 -10.05
CA ARG A 124 -2.32 -17.16 -10.75
C ARG A 124 -2.68 -16.57 -12.13
N GLY A 125 -2.12 -15.42 -12.49
CA GLY A 125 -2.38 -14.76 -13.77
C GLY A 125 -3.76 -14.11 -13.86
N HIS A 126 -4.39 -13.79 -12.73
CA HIS A 126 -5.67 -13.07 -12.70
C HIS A 126 -5.44 -11.56 -12.93
N TRP A 127 -5.04 -11.21 -14.14
CA TRP A 127 -4.54 -9.85 -14.47
C TRP A 127 -5.59 -8.76 -14.33
N GLN A 128 -6.84 -9.01 -14.74
CA GLN A 128 -7.90 -8.00 -14.61
C GLN A 128 -8.16 -7.68 -13.13
N ALA A 129 -8.28 -8.70 -12.30
CA ALA A 129 -8.43 -8.52 -10.86
C ALA A 129 -7.18 -7.85 -10.24
N TYR A 130 -5.99 -8.14 -10.74
CA TYR A 130 -4.76 -7.48 -10.29
C TYR A 130 -4.81 -5.97 -10.52
N ILE A 131 -5.16 -5.52 -11.73
CA ILE A 131 -5.28 -4.08 -12.03
C ILE A 131 -6.33 -3.43 -11.15
N ASN A 132 -7.51 -4.05 -11.04
CA ASN A 132 -8.60 -3.52 -10.22
C ASN A 132 -8.16 -3.35 -8.75
N THR A 133 -7.52 -4.37 -8.16
CA THR A 133 -7.01 -4.31 -6.78
C THR A 133 -5.84 -3.34 -6.62
N TYR A 134 -4.95 -3.23 -7.61
CA TYR A 134 -3.79 -2.36 -7.56
C TYR A 134 -4.19 -0.88 -7.48
N GLY A 135 -5.26 -0.49 -8.19
CA GLY A 135 -5.80 0.87 -8.17
C GLY A 135 -6.70 1.19 -6.98
N MET A 136 -6.93 0.25 -6.05
CA MET A 136 -7.76 0.52 -4.87
C MET A 136 -6.98 1.33 -3.83
N HIS A 137 -7.54 2.50 -3.47
CA HIS A 137 -7.05 3.40 -2.43
C HIS A 137 -5.60 3.88 -2.66
N ASP A 138 -5.04 4.67 -1.74
CA ASP A 138 -3.68 5.20 -1.81
C ASP A 138 -2.61 4.13 -1.53
N TYR A 139 -2.64 3.02 -2.28
CA TYR A 139 -1.75 1.89 -2.11
C TYR A 139 -0.35 2.21 -2.63
N VAL A 140 0.62 2.37 -1.72
CA VAL A 140 2.02 2.58 -2.08
C VAL A 140 2.64 1.26 -2.55
N ALA A 141 2.75 1.08 -3.85
CA ALA A 141 3.29 -0.13 -4.47
C ALA A 141 4.82 -0.14 -4.50
N ASN A 142 5.42 -1.28 -4.10
CA ASN A 142 6.85 -1.54 -4.31
C ASN A 142 7.14 -1.94 -5.77
N SER A 143 8.42 -1.97 -6.14
CA SER A 143 8.87 -2.31 -7.51
C SER A 143 8.33 -3.65 -8.00
N SER A 144 8.22 -4.66 -7.14
CA SER A 144 7.67 -5.97 -7.53
C SER A 144 6.23 -5.84 -8.04
N ARG A 145 5.41 -5.04 -7.34
CA ARG A 145 4.00 -4.81 -7.67
C ARG A 145 3.83 -3.89 -8.87
N GLN A 146 4.68 -2.87 -9.01
CA GLN A 146 4.72 -2.02 -10.21
C GLN A 146 5.05 -2.86 -11.46
N CYS A 147 6.04 -3.75 -11.38
CA CYS A 147 6.36 -4.65 -12.49
C CYS A 147 5.21 -5.59 -12.87
N ASN A 148 4.52 -6.16 -11.87
CA ASN A 148 3.34 -6.98 -12.13
C ASN A 148 2.16 -6.16 -12.70
N PHE A 149 2.01 -4.89 -12.29
CA PHE A 149 1.00 -4.00 -12.83
C PHE A 149 1.22 -3.73 -14.33
N HIS A 150 2.42 -3.32 -14.74
CA HIS A 150 2.72 -3.10 -16.15
C HIS A 150 2.70 -4.42 -16.95
N LEU A 151 3.09 -5.54 -16.34
CA LEU A 151 2.90 -6.85 -16.98
C LEU A 151 1.42 -7.17 -17.19
N ALA A 152 0.55 -6.88 -16.21
CA ALA A 152 -0.90 -7.05 -16.33
C ALA A 152 -1.47 -6.18 -17.45
N GLN A 153 -1.09 -4.90 -17.50
CA GLN A 153 -1.48 -3.96 -18.56
C GLN A 153 -1.10 -4.49 -19.95
N TYR A 154 0.14 -4.96 -20.11
CA TYR A 154 0.60 -5.54 -21.37
C TYR A 154 -0.23 -6.76 -21.79
N ARG A 155 -0.56 -7.65 -20.82
CA ARG A 155 -1.33 -8.87 -21.06
C ARG A 155 -2.79 -8.61 -21.40
N LEU A 156 -3.34 -7.48 -20.98
CA LEU A 156 -4.71 -7.06 -21.24
C LEU A 156 -4.85 -6.16 -22.48
N GLY A 157 -3.75 -5.90 -23.19
CA GLY A 157 -3.77 -5.16 -24.46
C GLY A 157 -3.33 -3.69 -24.36
N ASN A 158 -3.18 -3.15 -23.15
CA ASN A 158 -2.71 -1.77 -22.90
C ASN A 158 -1.18 -1.69 -23.03
N LYS A 159 -0.69 -1.99 -24.25
CA LYS A 159 0.73 -2.15 -24.52
C LYS A 159 1.52 -0.84 -24.39
N PRO A 160 1.09 0.31 -24.94
CA PRO A 160 1.88 1.54 -24.86
C PRO A 160 2.23 1.94 -23.42
N GLU A 161 1.24 1.96 -22.53
CA GLU A 161 1.38 2.34 -21.12
C GLU A 161 2.23 1.31 -20.36
N ALA A 162 2.04 0.02 -20.66
CA ALA A 162 2.83 -1.05 -20.08
C ALA A 162 4.31 -0.96 -20.46
N LEU A 163 4.60 -0.66 -21.72
CA LEU A 163 5.97 -0.52 -22.22
C LEU A 163 6.63 0.70 -21.60
N GLN A 164 5.95 1.85 -21.58
CA GLN A 164 6.47 3.08 -20.98
C GLN A 164 6.83 2.89 -19.49
N GLY A 165 5.90 2.36 -18.68
CA GLY A 165 6.18 2.10 -17.27
C GLY A 165 7.23 1.03 -17.05
N GLY A 166 7.27 0.02 -17.93
CA GLY A 166 8.34 -0.98 -17.94
C GLY A 166 9.71 -0.37 -18.20
N LEU A 167 9.83 0.59 -19.12
CA LEU A 167 11.07 1.30 -19.42
C LEU A 167 11.52 2.15 -18.23
N GLN A 168 10.60 2.85 -17.56
CA GLN A 168 10.91 3.62 -16.34
C GLN A 168 11.45 2.71 -15.21
N LEU A 169 10.85 1.54 -15.03
CA LEU A 169 11.34 0.54 -14.08
C LEU A 169 12.70 -0.04 -14.47
N TRP A 170 12.89 -0.29 -15.77
CA TRP A 170 14.14 -0.82 -16.30
C TRP A 170 15.28 0.18 -16.16
N ALA A 171 15.04 1.46 -16.41
CA ALA A 171 16.06 2.52 -16.43
C ALA A 171 16.77 2.74 -15.10
N GLN A 172 16.15 2.36 -13.98
CA GLN A 172 16.75 2.53 -12.65
C GLN A 172 18.09 1.79 -12.54
N GLY A 173 19.12 2.49 -12.07
CA GLY A 173 20.49 1.99 -11.84
C GLY A 173 20.63 0.98 -10.70
N LYS A 174 19.54 0.35 -10.27
CA LYS A 174 19.53 -0.74 -9.28
C LYS A 174 19.01 -2.05 -9.88
N SER A 175 19.43 -3.14 -9.28
CA SER A 175 18.85 -4.45 -9.57
C SER A 175 17.39 -4.46 -9.14
N GLN A 176 16.52 -4.82 -10.08
CA GLN A 176 15.08 -4.91 -9.83
C GLN A 176 14.70 -6.32 -9.35
N PRO A 177 13.57 -6.47 -8.64
CA PRO A 177 13.09 -7.77 -8.20
C PRO A 177 12.89 -8.75 -9.37
N LYS A 178 13.07 -10.06 -9.11
CA LYS A 178 12.90 -11.12 -10.12
C LYS A 178 11.51 -11.11 -10.80
N THR A 179 10.49 -10.57 -10.15
CA THR A 179 9.14 -10.41 -10.73
C THR A 179 9.15 -9.52 -11.99
N CYS A 180 10.11 -8.59 -12.11
CA CYS A 180 10.27 -7.73 -13.27
C CYS A 180 10.82 -8.44 -14.50
N ASN A 181 11.43 -9.63 -14.35
CA ASN A 181 12.12 -10.33 -15.45
C ASN A 181 11.20 -10.63 -16.64
N LYS A 182 9.92 -10.95 -16.41
CA LYS A 182 8.96 -11.19 -17.50
C LYS A 182 8.68 -9.91 -18.29
N LEU A 183 8.44 -8.79 -17.60
CA LEU A 183 8.23 -7.49 -18.23
C LEU A 183 9.48 -7.03 -18.98
N PHE A 184 10.65 -7.14 -18.36
CA PHE A 184 11.91 -6.76 -18.99
C PHE A 184 12.27 -7.67 -20.17
N GLY A 185 11.92 -8.96 -20.09
CA GLY A 185 12.06 -9.87 -21.23
C GLY A 185 11.22 -9.42 -22.43
N ILE A 186 10.02 -8.87 -22.21
CA ILE A 186 9.19 -8.29 -23.27
C ILE A 186 9.88 -7.04 -23.85
N LEU A 187 10.36 -6.13 -23.01
CA LEU A 187 11.06 -4.91 -23.47
C LEU A 187 12.29 -5.25 -24.33
N ILE A 188 13.11 -6.18 -23.85
CA ILE A 188 14.36 -6.58 -24.51
C ILE A 188 14.05 -7.29 -25.85
N LYS A 189 13.13 -8.26 -25.85
CA LYS A 189 12.77 -8.99 -27.07
C LYS A 189 12.07 -8.10 -28.11
N GLY A 190 11.33 -7.09 -27.66
CA GLY A 190 10.68 -6.11 -28.52
C GLY A 190 11.61 -5.01 -29.02
N GLY A 191 12.90 -5.03 -28.68
CA GLY A 191 13.86 -4.00 -29.11
C GLY A 191 13.61 -2.62 -28.48
N HIS A 192 12.88 -2.54 -27.36
CA HIS A 192 12.54 -1.27 -26.71
C HIS A 192 13.70 -0.68 -25.88
N ILE A 193 14.77 -1.45 -25.67
CA ILE A 193 15.95 -1.00 -24.92
C ILE A 193 16.99 -0.47 -25.91
N SER A 194 17.12 0.85 -26.02
CA SER A 194 18.16 1.49 -26.82
C SER A 194 19.51 1.50 -26.09
N GLU A 195 20.60 1.67 -26.84
CA GLU A 195 21.95 1.84 -26.26
C GLU A 195 21.99 3.06 -25.32
N ASN A 196 21.33 4.16 -25.67
CA ASN A 196 21.26 5.35 -24.85
C ASN A 196 20.58 5.08 -23.49
N LEU A 197 19.45 4.35 -23.49
CA LEU A 197 18.78 3.98 -22.25
C LEU A 197 19.65 3.04 -21.40
N ALA A 198 20.32 2.08 -22.03
CA ALA A 198 21.25 1.20 -21.34
C ALA A 198 22.45 1.95 -20.75
N TRP A 199 22.93 2.99 -21.45
CA TRP A 199 24.00 3.86 -20.99
C TRP A 199 23.60 4.66 -19.76
N GLN A 200 22.40 5.26 -19.75
CA GLN A 200 21.86 5.96 -18.57
C GLN A 200 21.85 5.04 -17.34
N ARG A 201 21.27 3.84 -17.47
CA ARG A 201 21.23 2.85 -16.39
C ARG A 201 22.63 2.41 -15.96
N PHE A 202 23.54 2.24 -16.91
CA PHE A 202 24.92 1.86 -16.65
C PHE A 202 25.64 2.92 -15.82
N ASN A 203 25.50 4.20 -16.17
CA ASN A 203 26.09 5.31 -15.42
C ASN A 203 25.58 5.34 -13.98
N GLU A 204 24.27 5.23 -13.76
CA GLU A 204 23.72 5.17 -12.40
C GLU A 204 24.23 3.94 -11.62
N ALA A 205 24.37 2.79 -12.28
CA ALA A 205 24.90 1.58 -11.66
C ALA A 205 26.38 1.73 -11.27
N ILE A 206 27.20 2.30 -12.15
CA ILE A 206 28.63 2.55 -11.90
C ILE A 206 28.83 3.56 -10.77
N LEU A 207 28.13 4.70 -10.80
CA LEU A 207 28.19 5.71 -9.73
C LEU A 207 27.77 5.18 -8.36
N SER A 208 26.96 4.11 -8.33
CA SER A 208 26.57 3.41 -7.11
C SER A 208 27.43 2.16 -6.82
N HIS A 209 28.54 1.97 -7.51
CA HIS A 209 29.46 0.81 -7.45
C HIS A 209 28.75 -0.56 -7.62
N ARG A 210 27.66 -0.61 -8.38
CA ARG A 210 26.90 -1.83 -8.68
C ARG A 210 27.48 -2.58 -9.87
N TYR A 211 28.71 -3.08 -9.71
CA TYR A 211 29.50 -3.67 -10.80
C TYR A 211 28.86 -4.89 -11.48
N GLN A 212 28.06 -5.68 -10.76
CA GLN A 212 27.35 -6.82 -11.37
C GLN A 212 26.28 -6.36 -12.36
N LEU A 213 25.50 -5.33 -11.99
CA LEU A 213 24.52 -4.73 -12.89
C LEU A 213 25.21 -4.05 -14.07
N ALA A 214 26.25 -3.26 -13.80
CA ALA A 214 27.03 -2.60 -14.84
C ALA A 214 27.58 -3.62 -15.85
N ARG A 215 28.16 -4.74 -15.39
CA ARG A 215 28.63 -5.82 -16.26
C ARG A 215 27.53 -6.45 -17.10
N TYR A 216 26.37 -6.70 -16.50
CA TYR A 216 25.20 -7.19 -17.22
C TYR A 216 24.78 -6.24 -18.36
N LEU A 217 24.92 -4.92 -18.16
CA LEU A 217 24.51 -3.92 -19.13
C LEU A 217 25.40 -3.87 -20.38
N LYS A 218 26.64 -4.38 -20.31
CA LYS A 218 27.57 -4.45 -21.46
C LYS A 218 26.91 -5.02 -22.72
N ARG A 219 26.04 -6.02 -22.56
CA ARG A 219 25.37 -6.72 -23.67
C ARG A 219 24.41 -5.86 -24.51
N PHE A 220 24.03 -4.68 -24.00
CA PHE A 220 23.15 -3.76 -24.71
C PHE A 220 23.93 -2.72 -25.53
N PHE A 221 25.27 -2.71 -25.44
CA PHE A 221 26.12 -1.85 -26.27
C PHE A 221 26.58 -2.64 -27.50
N THR A 222 26.03 -2.29 -28.65
CA THR A 222 26.32 -2.92 -29.94
C THR A 222 27.28 -2.09 -30.78
N SER A 223 27.18 -0.76 -30.73
CA SER A 223 28.04 0.14 -31.50
C SER A 223 29.47 0.20 -30.91
N PRO A 224 30.50 0.39 -31.75
CA PRO A 224 31.89 0.50 -31.28
C PRO A 224 32.07 1.59 -30.21
N SER A 225 31.45 2.77 -30.43
CA SER A 225 31.55 3.91 -29.51
C SER A 225 30.99 3.61 -28.11
N TYR A 226 29.83 2.95 -27.98
CA TYR A 226 29.31 2.59 -26.66
C TYR A 226 30.12 1.48 -25.99
N LYS A 227 30.63 0.49 -26.76
CA LYS A 227 31.49 -0.57 -26.23
C LYS A 227 32.79 -0.02 -25.65
N GLN A 228 33.46 0.86 -26.39
CA GLN A 228 34.69 1.53 -25.95
C GLN A 228 34.45 2.38 -24.70
N ARG A 229 33.43 3.26 -24.71
CA ARG A 229 33.08 4.08 -23.55
C ARG A 229 32.75 3.23 -22.32
N TYR A 230 32.03 2.13 -22.49
CA TYR A 230 31.77 1.17 -21.43
C TYR A 230 33.08 0.60 -20.85
N ASP A 231 33.98 0.11 -21.71
CA ASP A 231 35.21 -0.56 -21.26
C ASP A 231 36.15 0.42 -20.54
N ILE A 232 36.24 1.67 -20.99
CA ILE A 232 37.00 2.72 -20.30
C ILE A 232 36.37 3.00 -18.94
N TYR A 233 35.08 3.37 -18.91
CA TYR A 233 34.43 3.83 -17.69
C TYR A 233 34.36 2.71 -16.64
N TYR A 234 33.97 1.50 -17.02
CA TYR A 234 33.91 0.35 -16.12
C TYR A 234 35.26 0.03 -15.47
N ASN A 235 36.34 0.12 -16.24
CA ASN A 235 37.68 -0.20 -15.74
C ASN A 235 38.26 0.93 -14.88
N VAL A 236 38.06 2.18 -15.27
CA VAL A 236 38.52 3.35 -14.52
C VAL A 236 37.82 3.46 -13.17
N ASP A 237 36.50 3.25 -13.11
CA ASP A 237 35.77 3.29 -11.84
C ASP A 237 36.26 2.20 -10.86
N ARG A 238 36.62 1.02 -11.38
CA ARG A 238 37.15 -0.09 -10.57
C ARG A 238 38.62 0.06 -10.19
N ASP A 239 39.37 0.84 -10.96
CA ASP A 239 40.81 1.04 -10.81
C ASP A 239 41.18 2.46 -11.28
N PRO A 240 41.08 3.45 -10.38
CA PRO A 240 41.26 4.86 -10.74
C PRO A 240 42.64 5.20 -11.30
N GLN A 241 43.66 4.37 -11.07
CA GLN A 241 45.00 4.57 -11.63
C GLN A 241 45.00 4.52 -13.17
N ARG A 242 43.99 3.89 -13.77
CA ARG A 242 43.83 3.81 -15.23
C ARG A 242 43.51 5.15 -15.89
N VAL A 243 43.14 6.19 -15.13
CA VAL A 243 42.98 7.56 -15.66
C VAL A 243 44.26 8.08 -16.31
N GLY A 244 45.44 7.63 -15.83
CA GLY A 244 46.73 8.01 -16.43
C GLY A 244 46.97 7.47 -17.84
N GLN A 245 46.10 6.57 -18.35
CA GLN A 245 46.21 6.02 -19.69
C GLN A 245 45.49 6.91 -20.72
N TYR A 246 45.98 8.14 -20.91
CA TYR A 246 45.34 9.20 -21.72
C TYR A 246 44.94 8.77 -23.14
N LYS A 247 45.69 7.85 -23.77
CA LYS A 247 45.37 7.30 -25.10
C LYS A 247 43.97 6.67 -25.17
N ASN A 248 43.47 6.15 -24.05
CA ASN A 248 42.14 5.54 -23.98
C ASN A 248 41.01 6.58 -24.02
N PHE A 249 41.30 7.88 -23.87
CA PHE A 249 40.31 8.96 -23.82
C PHE A 249 40.36 9.89 -25.04
N ASP A 250 41.18 9.58 -26.06
CA ASP A 250 41.23 10.35 -27.30
C ASP A 250 40.01 10.00 -28.19
N GLU A 251 39.19 11.00 -28.55
CA GLU A 251 37.96 10.83 -29.35
C GLU A 251 38.22 10.37 -30.80
N ARG A 252 39.49 10.30 -31.22
CA ARG A 252 39.92 9.91 -32.57
C ARG A 252 40.21 8.41 -32.73
N ASN A 253 40.12 7.63 -31.65
CA ASN A 253 40.26 6.16 -31.64
C ASN A 253 38.92 5.47 -31.39
#